data_AF-A0A831V0P7-F1
#
_entry.id   AF-A0A831V0P7-F1
#
_cell.length_a   1.000
_cell.length_b   1.000
_cell.length_c   1.000
_cell.angle_alpha   90.00
_cell.angle_beta   90.00
_cell.angle_gamma   90.00
#
_symmetry.space_group_name_H-M   'P 1'
#
loop_
_entity.id
_entity.type
_entity.pdbx_description
1 polymer ?
#
loop_
_entity_poly.entity_id
_entity_poly.type
_entity_poly.pdbx_seq_one_letter_code
_entity_poly.pdbx_strand_id
1 'polypeptide(L)'
;MTTRDMAGARQGVRAFSFWLAMAVVLGLGGVTAGCGYHLRGMTDLAPGFERVHVSGLSRSGEVYRTLAQQFANANAQLVDDVGSASAQLVVEDESVEQRASVVDPTADVRQYELR
;
A
#
# COMPACT_ATOMS: atom_id res chain seq x y z
N MET A 1 57.58 6.10 34.97
CA MET A 1 56.19 6.18 35.44
C MET A 1 55.27 6.25 34.22
N THR A 2 54.60 5.14 33.93
CA THR A 2 53.20 5.10 33.43
C THR A 2 52.84 5.48 31.98
N THR A 3 53.52 4.99 30.94
CA THR A 3 53.02 5.16 29.54
C THR A 3 52.80 3.87 28.75
N ARG A 4 53.36 2.74 29.18
CA ARG A 4 53.32 1.48 28.40
C ARG A 4 52.10 0.59 28.67
N ASP A 5 51.45 0.74 29.83
CA ASP A 5 50.25 -0.02 30.21
C ASP A 5 48.94 0.46 29.54
N MET A 6 48.89 1.70 29.04
CA MET A 6 47.63 2.29 28.56
C MET A 6 47.30 1.94 27.10
N ALA A 7 48.25 1.38 26.34
CA ALA A 7 48.05 1.01 24.93
C ALA A 7 47.30 -0.33 24.79
N GLY A 8 47.62 -1.34 25.61
CA GLY A 8 46.95 -2.65 25.59
C GLY A 8 45.50 -2.60 26.06
N ALA A 9 45.23 -1.83 27.12
CA ALA A 9 43.87 -1.61 27.63
C ALA A 9 42.95 -0.94 26.60
N ARG A 10 43.48 0.03 25.83
CA ARG A 10 42.73 0.71 24.75
C ARG A 10 42.43 -0.20 23.56
N GLN A 11 43.28 -1.17 23.26
CA GLN A 11 43.05 -2.16 22.19
C GLN A 11 41.98 -3.19 22.56
N GLY A 12 41.99 -3.70 23.80
CA GLY A 12 40.96 -4.60 24.31
C GLY A 12 39.58 -3.94 24.37
N VAL A 13 39.53 -2.67 24.82
CA VAL A 13 38.27 -1.89 24.87
C VAL A 13 37.71 -1.58 23.48
N ARG A 14 38.56 -1.35 22.47
CA ARG A 14 38.11 -1.15 21.08
C ARG A 14 37.59 -2.43 20.43
N ALA A 15 38.25 -3.56 20.68
CA ALA A 15 37.78 -4.86 20.20
C ALA A 15 36.46 -5.27 20.87
N PHE A 16 36.33 -5.03 22.18
CA PHE A 16 35.11 -5.31 22.94
C PHE A 16 33.95 -4.37 22.55
N SER A 17 34.24 -3.09 22.34
CA SER A 17 33.28 -2.10 21.84
C SER A 17 32.81 -2.43 20.42
N PHE A 18 33.69 -2.97 19.56
CA PHE A 18 33.32 -3.39 18.21
C PHE A 18 32.38 -4.60 18.22
N TRP A 19 32.67 -5.61 19.05
CA TRP A 19 31.79 -6.77 19.24
C TRP A 19 30.44 -6.39 19.84
N LEU A 20 30.43 -5.47 20.81
CA LEU A 20 29.20 -4.98 21.43
C LEU A 20 28.35 -4.16 20.45
N ALA A 21 28.97 -3.30 19.65
CA ALA A 21 28.26 -2.58 18.59
C ALA A 21 27.69 -3.53 17.53
N MET A 22 28.43 -4.58 17.15
CA MET A 22 27.96 -5.59 16.20
C MET A 22 26.77 -6.39 16.76
N ALA A 23 26.80 -6.76 18.04
CA ALA A 23 25.69 -7.43 18.70
C ALA A 23 24.43 -6.55 18.79
N VAL A 24 24.60 -5.25 19.05
CA VAL A 24 23.50 -4.28 19.07
C VAL A 24 22.87 -4.11 17.68
N VAL A 25 23.67 -4.02 16.62
CA VAL A 25 23.16 -3.92 15.24
C VAL A 25 22.40 -5.18 14.83
N LEU A 26 22.94 -6.37 15.15
CA LEU A 26 22.24 -7.64 14.90
C LEU A 26 20.94 -7.77 15.71
N GLY A 27 20.96 -7.34 16.98
CA GLY A 27 19.77 -7.29 17.82
C GLY A 27 18.69 -6.37 17.25
N LEU A 28 19.05 -5.16 16.84
CA LEU A 28 18.11 -4.23 16.21
C LEU A 28 17.53 -4.77 14.89
N GLY A 29 18.35 -5.43 14.06
CA GLY A 29 17.89 -6.03 12.81
C GLY A 29 16.87 -7.16 13.02
N GLY A 30 17.02 -7.96 14.07
CA GLY A 30 16.05 -9.00 14.43
C GLY A 30 14.70 -8.44 14.90
N VAL A 31 14.72 -7.35 15.67
CA VAL A 31 13.50 -6.71 16.17
C VAL A 31 12.69 -6.08 15.04
N THR A 32 13.32 -5.47 14.03
CA THR A 32 12.58 -4.89 12.90
C THR A 32 12.00 -5.95 11.95
N ALA A 33 12.68 -7.08 11.77
CA ALA A 33 12.16 -8.21 10.99
C ALA A 33 10.98 -8.94 11.67
N GLY A 34 10.90 -8.89 13.00
CA GLY A 34 9.84 -9.54 13.80
C GLY A 34 8.49 -8.80 13.83
N CYS A 35 8.40 -7.57 13.30
CA CYS A 35 7.17 -6.78 13.34
C CYS A 35 6.10 -7.22 12.32
N GLY A 36 6.34 -8.27 11.52
CA GLY A 36 5.38 -8.82 10.55
C GLY A 36 5.13 -7.94 9.31
N TYR A 37 5.75 -6.76 9.25
CA TYR A 37 5.75 -5.92 8.06
C TYR A 37 6.65 -6.53 7.00
N HIS A 38 6.04 -7.01 5.93
CA HIS A 38 6.73 -7.38 4.70
C HIS A 38 6.38 -6.36 3.62
N LEU A 39 7.27 -6.17 2.65
CA LEU A 39 6.94 -5.38 1.48
C LEU A 39 5.75 -6.05 0.79
N ARG A 40 4.64 -5.32 0.68
CA ARG A 40 3.49 -5.77 -0.10
C ARG A 40 3.96 -5.84 -1.56
N GLY A 41 4.12 -7.05 -2.06
CA GLY A 41 4.37 -7.27 -3.48
C GLY A 41 3.20 -6.76 -4.33
N MET A 42 3.38 -6.73 -5.65
CA MET A 42 2.26 -6.57 -6.57
C MET A 42 1.23 -7.66 -6.22
N THR A 43 -0.03 -7.26 -6.01
CA THR A 43 -1.10 -8.24 -5.79
C THR A 43 -1.51 -8.74 -7.16
N ASP A 44 -1.00 -9.91 -7.54
CA ASP A 44 -1.43 -10.56 -8.76
C ASP A 44 -2.90 -10.98 -8.61
N LEU A 45 -3.72 -10.64 -9.61
CA LEU A 45 -5.08 -11.14 -9.65
C LEU A 45 -5.05 -12.66 -9.84
N ALA A 46 -6.02 -13.36 -9.24
CA ALA A 46 -6.18 -14.78 -9.54
C ALA A 46 -6.40 -14.96 -11.07
N PRO A 47 -5.92 -16.06 -11.69
CA PRO A 47 -5.95 -16.22 -13.15
C PRO A 47 -7.32 -16.04 -13.80
N GLY A 48 -8.41 -16.32 -13.07
CA GLY A 48 -9.77 -16.11 -13.54
C GLY A 48 -10.15 -14.63 -13.77
N PHE A 49 -9.38 -13.67 -13.25
CA PHE A 49 -9.64 -12.24 -13.37
C PHE A 49 -8.59 -11.50 -14.21
N GLU A 50 -7.75 -12.21 -14.95
CA GLU A 50 -6.74 -11.58 -15.83
C GLU A 50 -7.40 -10.80 -16.98
N ARG A 51 -8.57 -11.24 -17.47
CA ARG A 51 -9.34 -10.61 -18.54
C ARG A 51 -10.80 -10.43 -18.13
N VAL A 52 -11.18 -9.23 -17.72
CA VAL A 52 -12.54 -8.98 -17.22
C VAL A 52 -13.32 -8.08 -18.16
N HIS A 53 -14.52 -8.49 -18.56
CA HIS A 53 -15.45 -7.59 -19.21
C HIS A 53 -16.25 -6.82 -18.16
N VAL A 54 -16.34 -5.50 -18.29
CA VAL A 54 -17.13 -4.65 -17.38
C VAL A 54 -18.36 -4.12 -18.11
N SER A 55 -19.52 -4.23 -17.46
CA SER A 55 -20.79 -3.68 -17.93
C SER A 55 -21.44 -2.81 -16.84
N GLY A 56 -22.32 -1.90 -17.24
CA GLY A 56 -23.01 -1.00 -16.32
C GLY A 56 -22.24 0.27 -15.94
N LEU A 57 -21.02 0.45 -16.45
CA LEU A 57 -20.25 1.68 -16.32
C LEU A 57 -20.06 2.37 -17.67
N SER A 58 -20.00 3.70 -17.66
CA SER A 58 -19.57 4.47 -18.83
C SER A 58 -18.05 4.37 -19.02
N ARG A 59 -17.60 4.03 -20.23
CA ARG A 59 -16.16 3.93 -20.58
C ARG A 59 -15.39 5.24 -20.41
N SER A 60 -16.07 6.37 -20.57
CA SER A 60 -15.49 7.71 -20.35
C SER A 60 -15.60 8.16 -18.89
N GLY A 61 -16.34 7.43 -18.05
CA GLY A 61 -16.55 7.73 -16.64
C GLY A 61 -15.29 7.55 -15.81
N GLU A 62 -15.18 8.32 -14.72
CA GLU A 62 -14.02 8.28 -13.83
C GLU A 62 -13.87 6.92 -13.14
N VAL A 63 -14.99 6.30 -12.74
CA VAL A 63 -14.99 4.97 -12.10
C VAL A 63 -14.40 3.92 -13.04
N TYR A 64 -14.84 3.88 -14.31
CA TYR A 64 -14.30 2.94 -15.30
C TYR A 64 -12.80 3.18 -15.54
N ARG A 65 -12.38 4.44 -15.72
CA ARG A 65 -10.96 4.78 -15.95
C ARG A 65 -10.08 4.40 -14.77
N THR A 66 -10.55 4.64 -13.56
CA THR A 66 -9.84 4.25 -12.33
C THR A 66 -9.74 2.74 -12.23
N LEU A 67 -10.84 2.02 -12.47
CA LEU A 67 -10.85 0.57 -12.49
C LEU A 67 -9.86 0.00 -13.52
N ALA A 68 -9.88 0.52 -14.75
CA ALA A 68 -8.95 0.12 -15.80
C ALA A 68 -7.49 0.31 -15.39
N GLN A 69 -7.17 1.44 -14.73
CA GLN A 69 -5.82 1.70 -14.23
C GLN A 69 -5.43 0.70 -13.12
N GLN A 70 -6.34 0.37 -12.20
CA GLN A 70 -6.06 -0.62 -11.15
C GLN A 70 -5.82 -2.02 -11.73
N PHE A 71 -6.60 -2.42 -12.73
CA PHE A 71 -6.38 -3.68 -13.45
C PHE A 71 -5.01 -3.69 -14.14
N ALA A 72 -4.65 -2.62 -14.85
CA ALA A 72 -3.35 -2.50 -15.50
C ALA A 72 -2.18 -2.57 -14.49
N ASN A 73 -2.32 -1.92 -13.33
CA ASN A 73 -1.31 -1.96 -12.26
C ASN A 73 -1.12 -3.37 -11.69
N ALA A 74 -2.13 -4.25 -11.83
CA ALA A 74 -2.12 -5.61 -11.35
C ALA A 74 -1.92 -6.65 -12.47
N ASN A 75 -1.36 -6.22 -13.61
CA ASN A 75 -1.10 -7.05 -14.80
C ASN A 75 -2.34 -7.75 -15.37
N ALA A 76 -3.52 -7.16 -15.18
CA ALA A 76 -4.79 -7.63 -15.72
C ALA A 76 -5.38 -6.60 -16.69
N GLN A 77 -6.37 -7.01 -17.47
CA GLN A 77 -6.95 -6.21 -18.54
C GLN A 77 -8.47 -6.20 -18.48
N LEU A 78 -9.06 -5.02 -18.68
CA LEU A 78 -10.46 -4.90 -18.99
C LEU A 78 -10.66 -5.10 -20.50
N VAL A 79 -11.51 -6.05 -20.88
CA VAL A 79 -11.75 -6.42 -22.29
C VAL A 79 -13.13 -5.97 -22.73
N ASP A 80 -13.23 -5.65 -24.02
CA ASP A 80 -14.46 -5.09 -24.61
C ASP A 80 -15.46 -6.15 -25.02
N ASP A 81 -14.96 -7.31 -25.42
CA ASP A 81 -15.77 -8.41 -25.89
C ASP A 81 -15.99 -9.43 -24.77
N VAL A 82 -17.25 -9.75 -24.48
CA VAL A 82 -17.62 -10.74 -23.44
C VAL A 82 -17.06 -12.12 -23.78
N GLY A 83 -17.00 -12.50 -25.06
CA GLY A 83 -16.44 -13.78 -25.51
C GLY A 83 -14.94 -13.92 -25.23
N SER A 84 -14.25 -12.79 -25.11
CA SER A 84 -12.86 -12.71 -24.72
C SER A 84 -12.66 -12.62 -23.20
N ALA A 85 -13.71 -12.50 -22.38
CA ALA A 85 -13.53 -12.34 -20.94
C ALA A 85 -13.37 -13.70 -20.23
N SER A 86 -12.48 -13.77 -19.23
CA SER A 86 -12.40 -14.87 -18.27
C SER A 86 -13.41 -14.69 -17.13
N ALA A 87 -13.84 -13.46 -16.85
CA ALA A 87 -14.91 -13.14 -15.91
C ALA A 87 -15.68 -11.87 -16.32
N GLN A 88 -16.88 -11.70 -15.77
CA GLN A 88 -17.70 -10.51 -16.00
C GLN A 88 -17.90 -9.77 -14.68
N LEU A 89 -17.70 -8.45 -14.73
CA LEU A 89 -18.07 -7.52 -13.67
C LEU A 89 -19.28 -6.73 -14.15
N VAL A 90 -20.41 -6.89 -13.47
CA VAL A 90 -21.64 -6.17 -13.76
C VAL A 90 -21.84 -5.15 -12.65
N VAL A 91 -21.83 -3.87 -13.01
CA VAL A 91 -22.20 -2.79 -12.10
C VAL A 91 -23.69 -2.53 -12.28
N GLU A 92 -24.47 -2.81 -11.24
CA GLU A 92 -25.94 -2.68 -11.30
C GLU A 92 -26.39 -1.23 -11.21
N ASP A 93 -25.71 -0.41 -10.39
CA ASP A 93 -25.98 1.00 -10.22
C ASP A 93 -24.68 1.77 -9.96
N GLU A 94 -24.58 2.98 -10.51
CA GLU A 94 -23.53 3.95 -10.26
C GLU A 94 -24.21 5.30 -10.00
N SER A 95 -24.28 5.69 -8.73
CA SER A 95 -24.93 6.93 -8.31
C SER A 95 -24.07 7.67 -7.29
N VAL A 96 -24.19 9.00 -7.28
CA VAL A 96 -23.54 9.88 -6.31
C VAL A 96 -24.61 10.75 -5.68
N GLU A 97 -24.78 10.66 -4.37
CA GLU A 97 -25.73 11.47 -3.62
C GLU A 97 -25.01 12.59 -2.86
N GLN A 98 -25.55 13.81 -2.97
CA GLN A 98 -25.05 14.96 -2.21
C GLN A 98 -26.07 15.35 -1.14
N ARG A 99 -25.62 15.42 0.11
CA ARG A 99 -26.47 15.83 1.24
C ARG A 99 -25.77 16.84 2.15
N ALA A 100 -26.55 17.72 2.77
CA ALA A 100 -26.04 18.64 3.77
C ALA A 100 -25.55 17.85 4.99
N SER A 101 -24.25 17.98 5.30
CA SER A 101 -23.64 17.37 6.48
C SER A 101 -23.66 18.32 7.68
N VAL A 102 -23.57 19.63 7.42
CA VAL A 102 -23.54 20.67 8.44
C VAL A 102 -24.35 21.86 7.95
N VAL A 103 -25.22 22.37 8.82
CA VAL A 103 -25.98 23.61 8.64
C VAL A 103 -25.64 24.59 9.75
N ASP A 104 -25.72 25.89 9.48
CA ASP A 104 -25.52 26.93 10.49
C ASP A 104 -26.85 27.32 11.18
N PRO A 105 -26.81 28.18 12.23
CA PRO A 105 -28.03 28.63 12.92
C PRO A 105 -29.02 29.42 12.06
N THR A 106 -28.60 29.91 10.88
CA THR A 106 -29.47 30.57 9.90
C THR A 106 -30.05 29.60 8.86
N ALA A 107 -29.80 28.29 9.03
CA ALA A 107 -30.20 27.20 8.15
C ALA A 107 -29.52 27.19 6.78
N ASP A 108 -28.36 27.86 6.64
CA ASP A 108 -27.54 27.76 5.45
C ASP A 108 -26.60 26.55 5.52
N VAL A 109 -26.43 25.88 4.38
CA VAL A 109 -25.55 24.70 4.30
C VAL A 109 -24.09 25.14 4.33
N ARG A 110 -23.32 24.59 5.26
CA ARG A 110 -21.88 24.86 5.43
C ARG A 110 -20.99 23.77 4.88
N GLN A 111 -21.48 22.54 4.87
CA GLN A 111 -20.73 21.39 4.36
C GLN A 111 -21.67 20.39 3.69
N TYR A 112 -21.21 19.85 2.56
CA TYR A 112 -21.84 18.74 1.89
C TYR A 112 -21.03 17.46 2.09
N GLU A 113 -21.74 16.36 2.24
CA GLU A 113 -21.20 15.00 2.14
C GLU A 113 -21.59 14.46 0.76
N LEU A 114 -20.65 13.77 0.12
CA LEU A 114 -20.87 12.98 -1.08
C LEU A 114 -20.85 11.50 -0.69
N ARG A 115 -21.79 10.73 -1.22
CA ARG A 115 -21.91 9.28 -1.00
C ARG A 115 -21.98 8.55 -2.32
#